data_AF-A0A7W0VJM6-F1
#
_entry.id   AF-A0A7W0VJM6-F1
#
_cell.length_a   1.000
_cell.length_b   1.000
_cell.length_c   1.000
_cell.angle_alpha   90.00
_cell.angle_beta   90.00
_cell.angle_gamma   90.00
#
_symmetry.space_group_name_H-M   'P 1'
#
loop_
_entity.id
_entity.type
_entity.pdbx_description
1 polymer ?
#
loop_
_entity_poly.entity_id
_entity_poly.type
_entity_poly.pdbx_seq_one_letter_code
_entity_poly.pdbx_strand_id
1 'polypeptide(L)'
;MTLATWIAAARLRTLPAAVVPVAVGTAVVAATGRVAWCPALAALAGSIAIQIGTNFANDVFDAEKGADGADRVGPLRAVSAGLISAGAMKRAMIIAFIVAAGFGLYLVSVAGWPIVAIGLASIVAGIAYTGGPWPLGYHGLGDVFVLAFFGFVAVCGTAFVQLGEVPCLAWWAAVPVGALATAILVVNNVRDRAGDARAGKRTLAVRFGRRAALAEYALLLAVAYAIPLGLAMAGRTWAALPLIT
;
A
#
# COMPACT_ATOMS: atom_id res chain seq x y z
N MET A 1 20.23 18.08 -9.23
CA MET A 1 19.36 17.07 -8.59
C MET A 1 20.16 15.79 -8.42
N THR A 2 20.24 15.23 -7.21
CA THR A 2 21.03 14.01 -6.95
C THR A 2 20.15 12.77 -7.01
N LEU A 3 20.74 11.61 -7.36
CA LEU A 3 20.05 10.32 -7.34
C LEU A 3 19.44 10.01 -5.95
N ALA A 4 20.14 10.43 -4.89
CA ALA A 4 19.67 10.28 -3.51
C ALA A 4 18.32 10.97 -3.26
N THR A 5 18.05 12.13 -3.87
CA THR A 5 16.75 12.82 -3.74
C THR A 5 15.61 12.01 -4.33
N TRP A 6 15.81 11.40 -5.50
CA TRP A 6 14.81 10.55 -6.13
C TRP A 6 14.55 9.26 -5.34
N ILE A 7 15.60 8.66 -4.81
CA ILE A 7 15.49 7.48 -3.93
C ILE A 7 14.71 7.83 -2.65
N ALA A 8 14.98 9.00 -2.06
CA ALA A 8 14.23 9.48 -0.90
C ALA A 8 12.75 9.72 -1.25
N ALA A 9 12.46 10.35 -2.40
CA ALA A 9 11.11 10.59 -2.88
C ALA A 9 10.32 9.30 -3.17
N ALA A 10 11.00 8.24 -3.62
CA ALA A 10 10.41 6.92 -3.81
C ALA A 10 10.01 6.24 -2.49
N ARG A 11 10.51 6.74 -1.35
CA ARG A 11 10.24 6.29 0.02
C ARG A 11 10.53 4.80 0.19
N LEU A 12 11.78 4.40 -0.01
CA LEU A 12 12.25 3.02 0.18
C LEU A 12 11.76 2.35 1.48
N ARG A 13 11.68 3.12 2.59
CA ARG A 13 11.20 2.62 3.89
C ARG A 13 9.74 2.17 3.89
N THR A 14 8.95 2.59 2.90
CA THR A 14 7.54 2.20 2.71
C THR A 14 7.37 1.05 1.71
N LEU A 15 8.42 0.68 0.96
CA LEU A 15 8.35 -0.42 0.00
C LEU A 15 8.08 -1.80 0.62
N PRO A 16 8.46 -2.11 1.88
CA PRO A 16 8.02 -3.36 2.50
C PRO A 16 6.50 -3.54 2.46
N ALA A 17 5.70 -2.47 2.53
CA ALA A 17 4.25 -2.54 2.40
C ALA A 17 3.81 -3.04 1.02
N ALA A 18 4.58 -2.79 -0.05
CA ALA A 18 4.29 -3.28 -1.40
C ALA A 18 4.84 -4.70 -1.66
N VAL A 19 5.92 -5.08 -0.95
CA VAL A 19 6.60 -6.38 -1.11
C VAL A 19 5.91 -7.49 -0.33
N VAL A 20 5.58 -7.23 0.94
CA VAL A 20 5.01 -8.24 1.86
C VAL A 20 3.72 -8.87 1.33
N PRO A 21 2.74 -8.12 0.78
CA PRO A 21 1.53 -8.73 0.23
C PRO A 21 1.79 -9.73 -0.89
N VAL A 22 2.74 -9.42 -1.78
CA VAL A 22 3.11 -10.30 -2.90
C VAL A 22 3.87 -11.53 -2.38
N ALA A 23 4.76 -11.34 -1.40
CA ALA A 23 5.45 -12.45 -0.75
C ALA A 23 4.46 -13.41 -0.07
N VAL A 24 3.49 -12.88 0.68
CA VAL A 24 2.46 -13.68 1.37
C VAL A 24 1.54 -14.37 0.36
N GLY A 25 1.07 -13.67 -0.68
CA GLY A 25 0.27 -14.29 -1.75
C GLY A 25 1.04 -15.42 -2.45
N THR A 26 2.33 -15.24 -2.70
CA THR A 26 3.18 -16.28 -3.28
C THR A 26 3.42 -17.44 -2.32
N ALA A 27 3.51 -17.19 -1.00
CA ALA A 27 3.61 -18.25 0.01
C ALA A 27 2.33 -19.10 0.09
N VAL A 28 1.15 -18.48 -0.07
CA VAL A 28 -0.13 -19.20 -0.19
C VAL A 28 -0.12 -20.12 -1.40
N VAL A 29 0.39 -19.65 -2.53
CA VAL A 29 0.55 -20.46 -3.76
C VAL A 29 1.56 -21.59 -3.53
N ALA A 30 2.69 -21.32 -2.90
CA ALA A 30 3.69 -22.33 -2.58
C ALA A 30 3.11 -23.48 -1.72
N ALA A 31 2.15 -23.19 -0.84
CA ALA A 31 1.45 -24.18 -0.04
C ALA A 31 0.58 -25.16 -0.86
N THR A 32 0.32 -24.87 -2.14
CA THR A 32 -0.34 -25.80 -3.08
C THR A 32 0.67 -26.67 -3.84
N GLY A 33 1.96 -26.58 -3.52
CA GLY A 33 3.03 -27.43 -4.06
C GLY A 33 3.67 -26.94 -5.37
N ARG A 34 3.32 -25.74 -5.86
CA ARG A 34 3.89 -25.13 -7.07
C ARG A 34 4.01 -23.62 -6.89
N VAL A 35 4.88 -22.97 -7.67
CA VAL A 35 5.00 -21.51 -7.74
C VAL A 35 5.22 -21.10 -9.19
N ALA A 36 4.42 -20.16 -9.69
CA ALA A 36 4.62 -19.55 -10.99
C ALA A 36 5.49 -18.29 -10.81
N TRP A 37 6.82 -18.48 -10.83
CA TRP A 37 7.78 -17.42 -10.50
C TRP A 37 7.70 -16.21 -11.42
N CYS A 38 7.48 -16.40 -12.73
CA CYS A 38 7.40 -15.28 -13.66
C CYS A 38 6.20 -14.35 -13.34
N PRO A 39 4.96 -14.86 -13.18
CA PRO A 39 3.84 -14.05 -12.68
C PRO A 39 4.09 -13.43 -11.30
N ALA A 40 4.70 -14.16 -10.35
CA ALA A 40 5.00 -13.65 -9.02
C ALA A 40 5.98 -12.45 -9.06
N LEU A 41 7.06 -12.56 -9.83
CA LEU A 41 8.05 -11.50 -9.99
C LEU A 41 7.49 -10.30 -10.75
N ALA A 42 6.63 -10.53 -11.74
CA ALA A 42 5.93 -9.43 -12.43
C ALA A 42 4.94 -8.72 -11.51
N ALA A 43 4.18 -9.46 -10.68
CA ALA A 43 3.30 -8.87 -9.66
C ALA A 43 4.10 -8.05 -8.64
N LEU A 44 5.28 -8.54 -8.22
CA LEU A 44 6.17 -7.81 -7.32
C LEU A 44 6.66 -6.50 -7.95
N ALA A 45 7.17 -6.57 -9.19
CA ALA A 45 7.68 -5.39 -9.89
C ALA A 45 6.55 -4.37 -10.17
N GLY A 46 5.37 -4.84 -10.57
CA GLY A 46 4.17 -4.01 -10.72
C GLY A 46 3.74 -3.35 -9.42
N SER A 47 3.68 -4.10 -8.31
CA SER A 47 3.34 -3.58 -6.97
C SER A 47 4.31 -2.48 -6.53
N ILE A 48 5.62 -2.71 -6.69
CA ILE A 48 6.65 -1.71 -6.36
C ILE A 48 6.50 -0.46 -7.25
N ALA A 49 6.27 -0.62 -8.56
CA ALA A 49 6.08 0.50 -9.47
C ALA A 49 4.83 1.33 -9.13
N ILE A 50 3.71 0.68 -8.79
CA ILE A 50 2.48 1.35 -8.31
C ILE A 50 2.75 2.09 -7.00
N GLN A 51 3.48 1.48 -6.06
CA GLN A 51 3.81 2.12 -4.78
C GLN A 51 4.69 3.36 -4.98
N ILE A 52 5.69 3.28 -5.86
CA ILE A 52 6.54 4.43 -6.21
C ILE A 52 5.72 5.52 -6.89
N GLY A 53 4.88 5.17 -7.87
CA GLY A 53 3.97 6.11 -8.53
C GLY A 53 3.02 6.81 -7.55
N THR A 54 2.44 6.07 -6.61
CA THR A 54 1.58 6.58 -5.54
C THR A 54 2.36 7.49 -4.58
N ASN A 55 3.62 7.16 -4.27
CA ASN A 55 4.47 8.02 -3.45
C ASN A 55 4.79 9.36 -4.14
N PHE A 56 5.06 9.33 -5.44
CA PHE A 56 5.26 10.55 -6.24
C PHE A 56 3.98 11.37 -6.38
N ALA A 57 2.84 10.73 -6.60
CA ALA A 57 1.52 11.36 -6.59
C ALA A 57 1.27 12.09 -5.26
N ASN A 58 1.51 11.38 -4.16
CA ASN A 58 1.39 11.93 -2.81
C ASN A 58 2.36 13.10 -2.57
N ASP A 59 3.52 13.16 -3.21
CA ASP A 59 4.47 14.28 -3.04
C ASP A 59 4.00 15.52 -3.81
N VAL A 60 3.61 15.36 -5.07
CA VAL A 60 3.21 16.49 -5.90
C VAL A 60 1.84 17.04 -5.52
N PHE A 61 0.85 16.19 -5.23
CA PHE A 61 -0.50 16.66 -4.93
C PHE A 61 -0.64 17.24 -3.51
N ASP A 62 0.12 16.75 -2.53
CA ASP A 62 0.17 17.39 -1.21
C ASP A 62 0.87 18.76 -1.31
N ALA A 63 1.94 18.88 -2.11
CA ALA A 63 2.63 20.15 -2.37
C ALA A 63 1.70 21.18 -3.02
N GLU A 64 0.98 20.80 -4.07
CA GLU A 64 0.03 21.67 -4.79
C GLU A 64 -1.15 22.13 -3.92
N LYS A 65 -1.51 21.34 -2.91
CA LYS A 65 -2.58 21.66 -1.94
C LYS A 65 -2.08 22.44 -0.71
N GLY A 66 -0.77 22.68 -0.60
CA GLY A 66 -0.18 23.34 0.56
C GLY A 66 -0.21 22.50 1.84
N ALA A 67 -0.38 21.18 1.74
CA ALA A 67 -0.44 20.28 2.90
C ALA A 67 0.94 19.99 3.52
N ASP A 68 2.02 20.39 2.85
CA ASP A 68 3.42 20.15 3.22
C ASP A 68 4.12 21.42 3.73
N GLY A 69 3.50 22.12 4.69
CA GLY A 69 4.07 23.32 5.31
C GLY A 69 5.23 23.06 6.28
N ALA A 70 5.79 24.15 6.82
CA ALA A 70 6.94 24.13 7.74
C ALA A 70 6.73 23.30 9.02
N ASP A 71 5.47 23.08 9.42
CA ASP A 71 5.13 22.32 10.62
C ASP A 71 5.10 20.80 10.41
N ARG A 72 5.48 20.31 9.22
CA ARG A 72 5.48 18.88 8.91
C ARG A 72 6.56 18.17 9.73
N VAL A 73 6.14 17.21 10.56
CA VAL A 73 7.04 16.38 11.39
C VAL A 73 7.56 15.17 10.62
N GLY A 74 6.83 14.70 9.61
CA GLY A 74 7.23 13.57 8.77
C GLY A 74 8.43 13.84 7.86
N PRO A 75 8.90 12.83 7.10
CA PRO A 75 10.04 12.97 6.19
C PRO A 75 9.89 14.13 5.21
N LEU A 76 11.03 14.73 4.85
CA LEU A 76 11.12 15.83 3.89
C LEU A 76 10.45 15.45 2.56
N ARG A 77 9.63 16.36 2.04
CA ARG A 77 8.90 16.23 0.77
C ARG A 77 9.69 16.90 -0.33
N ALA A 78 9.99 16.16 -1.39
CA ALA A 78 10.95 16.59 -2.40
C ALA A 78 10.45 17.79 -3.23
N VAL A 79 9.14 17.84 -3.52
CA VAL A 79 8.53 18.96 -4.24
C VAL A 79 8.42 20.19 -3.35
N SER A 80 7.87 20.03 -2.15
CA SER A 80 7.65 21.12 -1.19
C SER A 80 8.96 21.75 -0.70
N ALA A 81 10.05 20.98 -0.66
CA ALA A 81 11.39 21.48 -0.35
C ALA A 81 12.11 22.12 -1.56
N GLY A 82 11.48 22.20 -2.74
CA GLY A 82 12.09 22.74 -3.95
C GLY A 82 13.21 21.89 -4.56
N LEU A 83 13.41 20.66 -4.06
CA LEU A 83 14.48 19.75 -4.53
C LEU A 83 14.14 19.12 -5.89
N ILE A 84 12.84 18.95 -6.17
CA ILE A 84 12.30 18.42 -7.44
C ILE A 84 11.14 19.31 -7.87
N SER A 85 11.13 19.77 -9.13
CA SER A 85 10.00 20.56 -9.62
C SER A 85 8.72 19.71 -9.72
N ALA A 86 7.56 20.33 -9.48
CA ALA A 86 6.26 19.65 -9.57
C ALA A 86 6.06 18.96 -10.93
N GLY A 87 6.46 19.62 -12.03
CA GLY A 87 6.40 19.05 -13.37
C GLY A 87 7.31 17.83 -13.56
N ALA A 88 8.52 17.83 -12.98
CA ALA A 88 9.40 16.65 -13.02
C ALA A 88 8.82 15.50 -12.21
N MET A 89 8.25 15.78 -11.02
CA MET A 89 7.60 14.77 -10.19
C MET A 89 6.39 14.14 -10.89
N LYS A 90 5.54 14.95 -11.55
CA LYS A 90 4.40 14.44 -12.35
C LYS A 90 4.86 13.52 -13.48
N ARG A 91 5.92 13.86 -14.20
CA ARG A 91 6.50 12.98 -15.24
C ARG A 91 7.00 11.66 -14.64
N ALA A 92 7.72 11.71 -13.53
CA ALA A 92 8.20 10.51 -12.84
C ALA A 92 7.05 9.61 -12.35
N MET A 93 5.99 10.21 -11.79
CA MET A 93 4.75 9.52 -11.41
C MET A 93 4.13 8.79 -12.61
N ILE A 94 3.97 9.48 -13.75
CA ILE A 94 3.42 8.89 -14.98
C ILE A 94 4.30 7.73 -15.47
N ILE A 95 5.62 7.91 -15.51
CA ILE A 95 6.56 6.86 -15.91
C ILE A 95 6.42 5.62 -15.00
N ALA A 96 6.34 5.81 -13.68
CA ALA A 96 6.15 4.70 -12.74
C ALA A 96 4.84 3.92 -13.01
N PHE A 97 3.74 4.62 -13.29
CA PHE A 97 2.48 3.95 -13.64
C PHE A 97 2.50 3.29 -15.03
N ILE A 98 3.24 3.83 -16.00
CA ILE A 98 3.47 3.16 -17.30
C ILE A 98 4.26 1.87 -17.11
N VAL A 99 5.32 1.90 -16.29
CA VAL A 99 6.11 0.70 -15.95
C VAL A 99 5.22 -0.34 -15.27
N ALA A 100 4.39 0.08 -14.30
CA ALA A 100 3.41 -0.81 -13.67
C ALA A 100 2.42 -1.41 -14.69
N ALA A 101 1.92 -0.60 -15.62
CA ALA A 101 1.03 -1.06 -16.68
C ALA A 101 1.72 -2.09 -17.60
N GLY A 102 3.02 -1.93 -17.89
CA GLY A 102 3.81 -2.92 -18.63
C GLY A 102 3.82 -4.29 -17.97
N PHE A 103 4.07 -4.36 -16.66
CA PHE A 103 3.95 -5.61 -15.89
C PHE A 103 2.49 -6.12 -15.84
N GLY A 104 1.53 -5.20 -15.72
CA GLY A 104 0.11 -5.50 -15.80
C GLY A 104 -0.29 -6.18 -17.12
N LEU A 105 0.20 -5.71 -18.26
CA LEU A 105 -0.08 -6.31 -19.57
C LEU A 105 0.45 -7.74 -19.68
N TYR A 106 1.64 -8.01 -19.14
CA TYR A 106 2.12 -9.39 -19.02
C TYR A 106 1.21 -10.23 -18.12
N LEU A 107 0.78 -9.71 -16.97
CA LEU A 107 -0.12 -10.45 -16.09
C LEU A 107 -1.51 -10.69 -16.72
N VAL A 108 -1.99 -9.79 -17.59
CA VAL A 108 -3.20 -9.97 -18.39
C VAL A 108 -3.05 -11.13 -19.36
N SER A 109 -1.88 -11.30 -20.00
CA SER A 109 -1.67 -12.44 -20.90
C SER A 109 -1.60 -13.78 -20.16
N VAL A 110 -1.31 -13.77 -18.86
CA VAL A 110 -1.27 -14.96 -18.00
C VAL A 110 -2.63 -15.29 -17.39
N ALA A 111 -3.31 -14.31 -16.79
CA ALA A 111 -4.49 -14.53 -15.95
C ALA A 111 -5.77 -13.85 -16.46
N GLY A 112 -5.71 -13.22 -17.63
CA GLY A 112 -6.86 -12.68 -18.35
C GLY A 112 -7.30 -11.29 -17.90
N TRP A 113 -8.48 -10.91 -18.38
CA TRP A 113 -9.04 -9.56 -18.23
C TRP A 113 -9.25 -9.07 -16.78
N PRO A 114 -9.48 -9.89 -15.72
CA PRO A 114 -9.65 -9.37 -14.37
C PRO A 114 -8.45 -8.55 -13.88
N ILE A 115 -7.25 -8.83 -14.41
CA ILE A 115 -6.03 -8.07 -14.11
C ILE A 115 -6.12 -6.62 -14.63
N VAL A 116 -6.82 -6.39 -15.74
CA VAL A 116 -7.07 -5.03 -16.24
C VAL A 116 -7.84 -4.22 -15.19
N ALA A 117 -8.91 -4.82 -14.62
CA ALA A 117 -9.71 -4.16 -13.59
C ALA A 117 -8.90 -3.88 -12.32
N ILE A 118 -8.11 -4.86 -11.84
CA ILE A 118 -7.22 -4.70 -10.67
C ILE A 118 -6.18 -3.60 -10.92
N GLY A 119 -5.52 -3.61 -12.08
CA GLY A 119 -4.47 -2.65 -12.43
C GLY A 119 -5.01 -1.23 -12.55
N LEU A 120 -6.11 -1.04 -13.29
CA LEU A 120 -6.76 0.27 -13.42
C LEU A 120 -7.27 0.78 -12.08
N ALA A 121 -7.93 -0.08 -11.29
CA ALA A 121 -8.39 0.27 -9.96
C ALA A 121 -7.22 0.70 -9.07
N SER A 122 -6.07 0.02 -9.12
CA SER A 122 -4.88 0.34 -8.33
C SER A 122 -4.21 1.66 -8.74
N ILE A 123 -4.16 1.98 -10.04
CA ILE A 123 -3.63 3.27 -10.52
C ILE A 123 -4.57 4.41 -10.12
N VAL A 124 -5.87 4.25 -10.36
CA VAL A 124 -6.89 5.25 -9.98
C VAL A 124 -6.87 5.46 -8.47
N ALA A 125 -6.79 4.37 -7.70
CA ALA A 125 -6.64 4.37 -6.25
C ALA A 125 -5.41 5.15 -5.79
N GLY A 126 -4.23 4.87 -6.36
CA GLY A 126 -2.99 5.56 -6.02
C GLY A 126 -3.06 7.07 -6.27
N ILE A 127 -3.73 7.50 -7.33
CA ILE A 127 -3.93 8.93 -7.64
C ILE A 127 -5.02 9.55 -6.75
N ALA A 128 -6.18 8.91 -6.64
CA ALA A 128 -7.33 9.41 -5.87
C ALA A 128 -7.09 9.41 -4.36
N TYR A 129 -6.05 8.74 -3.88
CA TYR A 129 -5.66 8.75 -2.47
C TYR A 129 -5.33 10.18 -1.98
N THR A 130 -4.57 10.96 -2.76
CA THR A 130 -4.17 12.35 -2.45
C THR A 130 -4.59 13.37 -3.51
N GLY A 131 -4.68 12.97 -4.77
CA GLY A 131 -5.09 13.78 -5.91
C GLY A 131 -6.60 13.82 -6.11
N GLY A 132 -7.03 14.55 -7.14
CA GLY A 132 -8.43 14.69 -7.51
C GLY A 132 -9.26 15.63 -6.60
N PRO A 133 -10.54 15.83 -6.95
CA PRO A 133 -11.44 16.75 -6.26
C PRO A 133 -11.87 16.24 -4.87
N TRP A 134 -11.80 14.92 -4.64
CA TRP A 134 -12.24 14.29 -3.39
C TRP A 134 -11.24 13.21 -2.91
N PRO A 135 -10.09 13.61 -2.33
CA PRO A 135 -9.04 12.66 -1.99
C PRO A 135 -9.44 11.74 -0.84
N LEU A 136 -9.24 10.43 -1.00
CA LEU A 136 -9.64 9.42 -0.02
C LEU A 136 -8.94 9.63 1.33
N GLY A 137 -7.63 9.94 1.31
CA GLY A 137 -6.84 10.19 2.51
C GLY A 137 -7.28 11.42 3.30
N TYR A 138 -7.94 12.39 2.64
CA TYR A 138 -8.44 13.61 3.27
C TYR A 138 -9.82 13.38 3.92
N HIS A 139 -10.51 12.30 3.57
CA HIS A 139 -11.87 12.00 4.01
C HIS A 139 -11.97 10.82 4.97
N GLY A 140 -10.83 10.38 5.54
CA GLY A 140 -10.82 9.29 6.52
C GLY A 140 -11.12 7.91 5.92
N LEU A 141 -10.98 7.78 4.60
CA LEU A 141 -11.11 6.50 3.89
C LEU A 141 -9.77 5.80 3.68
N GLY A 142 -8.68 6.37 4.19
CA GLY A 142 -7.33 5.84 4.00
C GLY A 142 -7.18 4.43 4.57
N ASP A 143 -7.78 4.16 5.73
CA ASP A 143 -7.66 2.88 6.43
C ASP A 143 -8.34 1.75 5.66
N VAL A 144 -9.59 1.97 5.22
CA VAL A 144 -10.33 1.03 4.35
C VAL A 144 -9.59 0.80 3.04
N PHE A 145 -9.07 1.87 2.45
CA PHE A 145 -8.27 1.80 1.23
C PHE A 145 -7.03 0.94 1.40
N VAL A 146 -6.25 1.17 2.47
CA VAL A 146 -5.01 0.42 2.71
C VAL A 146 -5.33 -1.06 2.94
N LEU A 147 -6.33 -1.36 3.77
CA LEU A 147 -6.77 -2.73 4.01
C LEU A 147 -7.20 -3.43 2.71
N ALA A 148 -7.98 -2.75 1.87
CA ALA A 148 -8.46 -3.29 0.60
C ALA A 148 -7.32 -3.56 -0.39
N PHE A 149 -6.46 -2.58 -0.64
CA PHE A 149 -5.45 -2.68 -1.69
C PHE A 149 -4.20 -3.46 -1.27
N PHE A 150 -3.66 -3.18 -0.08
CA PHE A 150 -2.46 -3.87 0.42
C PHE A 150 -2.78 -5.23 1.01
N GLY A 151 -3.96 -5.41 1.60
CA GLY A 151 -4.43 -6.72 2.04
C GLY A 151 -5.00 -7.50 0.87
N PHE A 152 -6.27 -7.30 0.57
CA PHE A 152 -7.03 -8.18 -0.31
C PHE A 152 -6.55 -8.16 -1.76
N VAL A 153 -6.48 -6.99 -2.40
CA VAL A 153 -6.13 -6.90 -3.83
C VAL A 153 -4.73 -7.44 -4.09
N ALA A 154 -3.73 -7.03 -3.31
CA ALA A 154 -2.35 -7.46 -3.53
C ALA A 154 -2.10 -8.94 -3.17
N VAL A 155 -2.59 -9.43 -2.03
CA VAL A 155 -2.41 -10.84 -1.63
C VAL A 155 -3.23 -11.77 -2.53
N CYS A 156 -4.53 -11.50 -2.69
CA CYS A 156 -5.41 -12.35 -3.50
C CYS A 156 -5.11 -12.23 -4.99
N GLY A 157 -4.79 -11.03 -5.48
CA GLY A 157 -4.38 -10.81 -6.87
C GLY A 157 -3.10 -11.57 -7.21
N THR A 158 -2.14 -11.60 -6.28
CA THR A 158 -0.90 -12.39 -6.44
C THR A 158 -1.17 -13.90 -6.50
N ALA A 159 -2.12 -14.41 -5.70
CA ALA A 159 -2.54 -15.79 -5.79
C ALA A 159 -3.25 -16.08 -7.12
N PHE A 160 -4.16 -15.19 -7.53
CA PHE A 160 -4.93 -15.29 -8.77
C PHE A 160 -4.04 -15.33 -10.02
N VAL A 161 -3.03 -14.47 -10.13
CA VAL A 161 -2.13 -14.48 -11.30
C VAL A 161 -1.26 -15.73 -11.40
N GLN A 162 -1.09 -16.48 -10.31
CA GLN A 162 -0.29 -17.70 -10.28
C GLN A 162 -1.13 -18.98 -10.40
N LEU A 163 -2.36 -18.98 -9.89
CA LEU A 163 -3.22 -20.17 -9.83
C LEU A 163 -4.44 -20.11 -10.77
N GLY A 164 -4.83 -18.92 -11.24
CA GLY A 164 -6.09 -18.70 -11.95
C GLY A 164 -7.33 -18.65 -11.03
N GLU A 165 -7.14 -18.81 -9.73
CA GLU A 165 -8.18 -18.74 -8.70
C GLU A 165 -7.63 -18.15 -7.40
N VAL A 166 -8.52 -17.83 -6.45
CA VAL A 166 -8.13 -17.30 -5.14
C VAL A 166 -8.47 -18.32 -4.05
N PRO A 167 -7.48 -19.07 -3.53
CA PRO A 167 -7.71 -20.01 -2.44
C PRO A 167 -8.25 -19.32 -1.20
N CYS A 168 -9.07 -20.02 -0.40
CA CYS A 168 -9.60 -19.50 0.87
C CYS A 168 -8.48 -19.00 1.81
N LEU A 169 -7.32 -19.64 1.78
CA LEU A 169 -6.15 -19.22 2.56
C LEU A 169 -5.65 -17.81 2.18
N ALA A 170 -5.75 -17.40 0.92
CA ALA A 170 -5.33 -16.06 0.48
C ALA A 170 -6.20 -14.97 1.10
N TRP A 171 -7.51 -15.21 1.21
CA TRP A 171 -8.44 -14.29 1.86
C TRP A 171 -8.14 -14.10 3.34
N TRP A 172 -7.84 -15.19 4.06
CA TRP A 172 -7.44 -15.11 5.46
C TRP A 172 -6.07 -14.48 5.64
N ALA A 173 -5.10 -14.80 4.77
CA ALA A 173 -3.75 -14.23 4.82
C ALA A 173 -3.72 -12.73 4.45
N ALA A 174 -4.69 -12.25 3.68
CA ALA A 174 -4.83 -10.83 3.33
C ALA A 174 -5.16 -9.95 4.55
N VAL A 175 -5.93 -10.46 5.50
CA VAL A 175 -6.38 -9.72 6.69
C VAL A 175 -5.19 -9.22 7.54
N PRO A 176 -4.26 -10.06 8.02
CA PRO A 176 -3.14 -9.58 8.83
C PRO A 176 -2.20 -8.66 8.05
N VAL A 177 -1.97 -8.92 6.76
CA VAL A 177 -1.14 -8.05 5.91
C VAL A 177 -1.75 -6.66 5.78
N GLY A 178 -3.03 -6.56 5.45
CA GLY A 178 -3.72 -5.28 5.33
C GLY A 178 -3.88 -4.58 6.68
N ALA A 179 -4.08 -5.33 7.78
CA ALA A 179 -4.14 -4.77 9.13
C ALA A 179 -2.80 -4.14 9.54
N LEU A 180 -1.67 -4.79 9.29
CA LEU A 180 -0.34 -4.24 9.56
C LEU A 180 -0.03 -3.03 8.66
N ALA A 181 -0.38 -3.09 7.38
CA ALA A 181 -0.22 -1.94 6.48
C ALA A 181 -1.06 -0.73 6.97
N THR A 182 -2.28 -0.99 7.44
CA THR A 182 -3.16 0.04 8.00
C THR A 182 -2.60 0.56 9.33
N ALA A 183 -2.02 -0.29 10.17
CA ALA A 183 -1.38 0.13 11.42
C ALA A 183 -0.21 1.10 11.17
N ILE A 184 0.56 0.91 10.09
CA ILE A 184 1.59 1.86 9.65
C ILE A 184 0.95 3.22 9.29
N LEU A 185 -0.19 3.21 8.58
CA LEU A 185 -0.94 4.44 8.27
C LEU A 185 -1.42 5.13 9.54
N VAL A 186 -1.99 4.40 10.50
CA VAL A 186 -2.48 4.95 11.77
C VAL A 186 -1.35 5.65 12.54
N VAL A 187 -0.15 5.05 12.61
CA VAL A 187 1.02 5.68 13.23
C VAL A 187 1.36 7.02 12.56
N ASN A 188 1.33 7.07 11.22
CA ASN A 188 1.54 8.31 10.49
C ASN A 188 0.45 9.36 10.78
N ASN A 189 -0.82 8.95 10.78
CA ASN A 189 -1.96 9.83 11.07
C ASN A 189 -1.93 10.38 12.50
N VAL A 190 -1.46 9.59 13.47
CA VAL A 190 -1.28 10.06 14.87
C VAL A 190 -0.15 11.07 14.96
N ARG A 191 1.00 10.81 14.30
CA ARG A 191 2.16 11.73 14.27
C ARG A 191 1.77 13.07 13.64
N ASP A 192 1.10 13.02 12.50
CA ASP A 192 0.86 14.19 11.66
C ASP A 192 -0.49 14.88 12.00
N ARG A 193 -1.25 14.38 12.98
CA ARG A 193 -2.61 14.83 13.34
C ARG A 193 -2.79 16.35 13.38
N ALA A 194 -1.89 17.07 14.05
CA ALA A 194 -2.02 18.51 14.20
C ALA A 194 -1.84 19.25 12.87
N GLY A 195 -0.86 18.83 12.05
CA GLY A 195 -0.62 19.37 10.72
C GLY A 195 -1.74 19.00 9.75
N ASP A 196 -2.20 17.75 9.79
CA ASP A 196 -3.32 17.26 8.98
C ASP A 196 -4.60 18.04 9.23
N ALA A 197 -4.91 18.34 10.50
CA ALA A 197 -6.07 19.16 10.85
C ALA A 197 -6.00 20.58 10.27
N ARG A 198 -4.82 21.23 10.30
CA ARG A 198 -4.61 22.55 9.69
C ARG A 198 -4.70 22.53 8.18
N ALA A 199 -4.23 21.45 7.54
CA ALA A 199 -4.32 21.22 6.11
C ALA A 199 -5.72 20.76 5.64
N GLY A 200 -6.71 20.72 6.53
CA GLY A 200 -8.09 20.33 6.21
C GLY A 200 -8.29 18.81 6.02
N LYS A 201 -7.29 17.98 6.32
CA LYS A 201 -7.41 16.52 6.28
C LYS A 201 -8.23 16.04 7.47
N ARG A 202 -9.24 15.21 7.21
CA ARG A 202 -10.12 14.62 8.20
C ARG A 202 -9.85 13.12 8.34
N THR A 203 -8.60 12.75 8.66
CA THR A 203 -8.23 11.36 9.00
C THR A 203 -8.95 10.88 10.26
N LEU A 204 -8.98 9.57 10.52
CA LEU A 204 -9.60 9.03 11.73
C LEU A 204 -8.97 9.59 13.00
N ALA A 205 -7.63 9.76 13.01
CA ALA A 205 -6.92 10.41 14.10
C ALA A 205 -7.33 11.87 14.33
N VAL A 206 -7.62 12.62 13.27
CA VAL A 206 -8.15 13.99 13.37
C VAL A 206 -9.59 13.98 13.90
N ARG A 207 -10.46 13.13 13.34
CA ARG A 207 -11.90 13.06 13.68
C ARG A 207 -12.16 12.57 15.10
N PHE A 208 -11.52 11.47 15.49
CA PHE A 208 -11.81 10.77 16.75
C PHE A 208 -10.72 10.98 17.83
N GLY A 209 -9.63 11.65 17.46
CA GLY A 209 -8.56 11.99 18.38
C GLY A 209 -7.54 10.87 18.61
N ARG A 210 -6.48 11.21 19.36
CA ARG A 210 -5.34 10.31 19.59
C ARG A 210 -5.72 9.02 20.32
N ARG A 211 -6.63 9.08 21.30
CA ARG A 211 -7.04 7.89 22.06
C ARG A 211 -7.72 6.85 21.17
N ALA A 212 -8.63 7.28 20.30
CA ALA A 212 -9.29 6.40 19.35
C ALA A 212 -8.29 5.79 18.35
N ALA A 213 -7.37 6.60 17.81
CA ALA A 213 -6.34 6.10 16.90
C ALA A 213 -5.38 5.08 17.55
N LEU A 214 -5.07 5.23 18.86
CA LEU A 214 -4.29 4.23 19.59
C LEU A 214 -5.08 2.93 19.81
N ALA A 215 -6.39 3.03 20.07
CA ALA A 215 -7.25 1.86 20.19
C ALA A 215 -7.40 1.12 18.85
N GLU A 216 -7.54 1.86 17.76
CA GLU A 216 -7.53 1.34 16.39
C GLU A 216 -6.20 0.63 16.08
N TYR A 217 -5.06 1.25 16.38
CA TYR A 217 -3.75 0.62 16.22
C TYR A 217 -3.64 -0.70 16.99
N ALA A 218 -4.06 -0.71 18.26
CA ALA A 218 -4.05 -1.93 19.09
C ALA A 218 -4.97 -3.02 18.53
N LEU A 219 -6.16 -2.65 18.03
CA LEU A 219 -7.10 -3.58 17.39
C LEU A 219 -6.51 -4.17 16.11
N LEU A 220 -5.90 -3.36 15.25
CA LEU A 220 -5.27 -3.82 14.01
C LEU A 220 -4.13 -4.81 14.31
N LEU A 221 -3.31 -4.55 15.33
CA LEU A 221 -2.30 -5.51 15.78
C LEU A 221 -2.93 -6.79 16.31
N ALA A 222 -3.94 -6.69 17.18
CA ALA A 222 -4.64 -7.87 17.71
C ALA A 222 -5.20 -8.75 16.58
N VAL A 223 -5.83 -8.14 15.58
CA VAL A 223 -6.34 -8.85 14.39
C VAL A 223 -5.19 -9.47 13.59
N ALA A 224 -4.08 -8.74 13.40
CA ALA A 224 -2.92 -9.23 12.65
C ALA A 224 -2.28 -10.49 13.26
N TYR A 225 -2.31 -10.64 14.58
CA TYR A 225 -1.77 -11.82 15.28
C TYR A 225 -2.83 -12.90 15.57
N ALA A 226 -4.12 -12.54 15.70
CA ALA A 226 -5.20 -13.51 15.93
C ALA A 226 -5.42 -14.45 14.73
N ILE A 227 -5.32 -13.94 13.49
CA ILE A 227 -5.53 -14.77 12.30
C ILE A 227 -4.44 -15.86 12.13
N PRO A 228 -3.13 -15.55 12.18
CA PRO A 228 -2.09 -16.57 12.14
C PRO A 228 -2.22 -17.60 13.28
N LEU A 229 -2.59 -17.17 14.49
CA LEU A 229 -2.86 -18.07 15.62
C LEU A 229 -4.02 -19.04 15.30
N GLY A 230 -5.14 -18.52 14.79
CA GLY A 230 -6.28 -19.36 14.38
C GLY A 230 -5.92 -20.36 13.28
N LEU A 231 -5.13 -19.96 12.29
CA LEU A 231 -4.63 -20.86 11.24
C LEU A 231 -3.69 -21.94 11.80
N ALA A 232 -2.84 -21.60 12.77
CA ALA A 232 -1.97 -22.55 13.44
C ALA A 232 -2.77 -23.59 14.25
N MET A 233 -3.79 -23.15 14.99
CA MET A 233 -4.71 -24.03 15.71
C MET A 233 -5.53 -24.93 14.78
N ALA A 234 -5.80 -24.48 13.54
CA ALA A 234 -6.45 -25.27 12.50
C ALA A 234 -5.49 -26.24 11.75
N GLY A 235 -4.28 -26.46 12.27
CA GLY A 235 -3.32 -27.44 11.74
C GLY A 235 -2.28 -26.87 10.78
N ARG A 236 -2.30 -25.57 10.46
CA ARG A 236 -1.26 -24.93 9.64
C ARG A 236 -0.16 -24.37 10.54
N THR A 237 0.63 -25.26 11.16
CA THR A 237 1.62 -24.89 12.20
C THR A 237 2.63 -23.83 11.77
N TRP A 238 2.99 -23.77 10.48
CA TRP A 238 3.86 -22.73 9.93
C TRP A 238 3.26 -21.31 10.01
N ALA A 239 1.92 -21.19 10.11
CA ALA A 239 1.26 -19.91 10.34
C ALA A 239 1.52 -19.35 11.75
N ALA A 240 2.17 -20.09 12.65
CA ALA A 240 2.60 -19.58 13.95
C ALA A 240 3.89 -18.73 13.89
N LEU A 241 4.64 -18.77 12.78
CA LEU A 241 5.92 -18.04 12.66
C LEU A 241 5.82 -16.52 12.91
N PRO A 242 4.75 -15.81 12.53
CA PRO A 242 4.60 -14.40 12.90
C PRO A 242 4.46 -14.17 14.41
N LEU A 243 4.07 -15.16 15.22
CA LEU A 243 3.84 -14.98 16.67
C LEU A 243 5.13 -14.82 17.48
N ILE A 244 6.30 -15.06 16.88
CA ILE A 244 7.61 -14.92 17.54
C ILE A 244 8.32 -13.59 17.21
N THR A 245 7.64 -12.66 16.54
CA THR A 245 8.13 -11.31 16.19
C THR A 245 7.34 -10.23 16.91
#